data_AF-A0A6A5VYG7-F1
#
_entry.id   AF-A0A6A5VYG7-F1
#
_cell.length_a   1.000
_cell.length_b   1.000
_cell.length_c   1.000
_cell.angle_alpha   90.00
_cell.angle_beta   90.00
_cell.angle_gamma   90.00
#
_symmetry.space_group_name_H-M   'P 1'
#
loop_
_entity.id
_entity.type
_entity.pdbx_description
1 polymer ?
#
loop_
_entity_poly.entity_id
_entity_poly.type
_entity_poly.pdbx_seq_one_letter_code
_entity_poly.pdbx_strand_id
1 'polypeptide(L)'
;MPIQSVKPPPGAKSIDQILDEARLNIQRLTPSRLYRELQELDPGWGLTHLVDICPAAQRANEGTLTLTLPKEDSATPKSDSTEESESVHKVHIIERNVLEWRLDPQSDAKVEDIVGPYGYDMRVVVVCSEGYTSSLAASEL
;
A
#
# COMPACT_ATOMS: atom_id res chain seq x y z
N MET A 1 38.45 -16.08 1.15
CA MET A 1 38.12 -17.45 1.57
C MET A 1 36.92 -17.92 0.76
N PRO A 2 36.88 -19.14 0.22
CA PRO A 2 35.73 -19.55 -0.56
C PRO A 2 34.60 -19.88 0.41
N ILE A 3 33.59 -19.01 0.49
CA ILE A 3 32.32 -19.33 1.14
C ILE A 3 31.55 -20.17 0.14
N GLN A 4 31.62 -21.50 0.27
CA GLN A 4 30.67 -22.38 -0.41
C GLN A 4 30.04 -23.31 0.61
N SER A 5 28.95 -22.83 1.21
CA SER A 5 27.90 -23.71 1.71
C SER A 5 26.69 -23.54 0.81
N VAL A 6 26.51 -24.47 -0.12
CA VAL A 6 25.31 -24.57 -0.97
C VAL A 6 24.12 -25.12 -0.15
N LYS A 7 24.35 -25.51 1.12
CA LYS A 7 23.32 -26.00 2.03
C LYS A 7 22.91 -24.90 3.02
N PRO A 8 21.61 -24.57 3.14
CA PRO A 8 21.13 -23.65 4.16
C PRO A 8 21.37 -24.25 5.57
N PRO A 9 21.61 -23.42 6.59
CA PRO A 9 21.76 -23.90 7.96
C PRO A 9 20.44 -24.53 8.45
N PRO A 10 20.50 -25.47 9.42
CA PRO A 10 19.29 -26.06 9.98
C PRO A 10 18.30 -24.99 10.46
N GLY A 11 17.03 -25.11 10.04
CA GLY A 11 15.96 -24.18 10.40
C GLY A 11 15.83 -22.94 9.51
N ALA A 12 16.75 -22.70 8.57
CA ALA A 12 16.58 -21.60 7.62
C ALA A 12 15.43 -21.89 6.65
N LYS A 13 14.60 -20.87 6.43
CA LYS A 13 13.50 -20.89 5.46
C LYS A 13 13.97 -20.31 4.13
N SER A 14 13.47 -20.85 3.02
CA SER A 14 13.62 -20.22 1.71
C SER A 14 12.79 -18.93 1.65
N ILE A 15 13.09 -18.07 0.68
CA ILE A 15 12.27 -16.87 0.44
C ILE A 15 10.82 -17.24 0.12
N ASP A 16 10.58 -18.34 -0.60
CA ASP A 16 9.23 -18.81 -0.91
C ASP A 16 8.47 -19.21 0.36
N GLN A 17 9.12 -19.93 1.29
CA GLN A 17 8.52 -20.28 2.57
C GLN A 17 8.19 -19.06 3.41
N ILE A 18 9.09 -18.06 3.45
CA ILE A 18 8.85 -16.80 4.17
C ILE A 18 7.68 -16.04 3.54
N LEU A 19 7.61 -15.98 2.22
CA LEU A 19 6.52 -15.32 1.50
C LEU A 19 5.18 -16.03 1.73
N ASP A 20 5.16 -17.36 1.68
CA ASP A 20 3.95 -18.14 1.92
C ASP A 20 3.44 -17.97 3.35
N GLU A 21 4.32 -17.89 4.33
CA GLU A 21 3.93 -17.59 5.72
C GLU A 21 3.37 -16.18 5.88
N ALA A 22 4.03 -15.16 5.31
CA ALA A 22 3.53 -13.78 5.33
C ALA A 22 2.13 -13.69 4.70
N ARG A 23 1.91 -14.46 3.63
CA ARG A 23 0.65 -14.53 2.87
C ARG A 23 -0.53 -15.10 3.66
N LEU A 24 -0.28 -15.90 4.69
CA LEU A 24 -1.34 -16.45 5.53
C LEU A 24 -1.96 -15.41 6.47
N ASN A 25 -1.19 -14.36 6.81
CA ASN A 25 -1.58 -13.37 7.81
C ASN A 25 -2.09 -12.05 7.22
N ILE A 26 -2.19 -11.97 5.88
CA ILE A 26 -2.58 -10.74 5.19
C ILE A 26 -3.79 -10.96 4.29
N GLN A 27 -4.62 -9.93 4.17
CA GLN A 27 -5.66 -9.91 3.16
C GLN A 27 -5.07 -9.49 1.81
N ARG A 28 -5.15 -10.37 0.81
CA ARG A 28 -4.82 -10.02 -0.57
C ARG A 28 -6.00 -9.37 -1.27
N LEU A 29 -5.71 -8.29 -2.00
CA LEU A 29 -6.66 -7.61 -2.86
C LEU A 29 -6.26 -7.77 -4.33
N THR A 30 -7.24 -8.07 -5.18
CA THR A 30 -7.07 -7.98 -6.63
C THR A 30 -7.24 -6.52 -7.06
N PRO A 31 -6.68 -6.10 -8.21
CA PRO A 31 -6.85 -4.73 -8.70
C PRO A 31 -8.32 -4.31 -8.83
N SER A 32 -9.18 -5.19 -9.35
CA SER A 32 -10.61 -4.90 -9.50
C SER A 32 -11.34 -4.76 -8.16
N ARG A 33 -10.93 -5.53 -7.15
CA ARG A 33 -11.51 -5.42 -5.80
C ARG A 33 -11.03 -4.15 -5.12
N LEU A 34 -9.74 -3.83 -5.20
CA LEU A 34 -9.19 -2.58 -4.70
C LEU A 34 -9.91 -1.38 -5.33
N TYR A 35 -10.06 -1.40 -6.65
CA TYR A 35 -10.75 -0.34 -7.36
C TYR A 35 -12.19 -0.13 -6.85
N ARG A 36 -12.94 -1.20 -6.55
CA ARG A 36 -14.26 -1.10 -5.92
C ARG A 36 -14.19 -0.53 -4.49
N GLU A 37 -13.25 -1.02 -3.68
CA GLU A 37 -13.02 -0.51 -2.32
C GLU A 37 -12.60 0.98 -2.30
N LEU A 38 -12.05 1.49 -3.40
CA LEU A 38 -11.76 2.91 -3.60
C LEU A 38 -12.92 3.70 -4.22
N GLN A 39 -14.04 3.07 -4.59
CA GLN A 39 -15.24 3.80 -5.00
C GLN A 39 -16.24 3.91 -3.86
N GLU A 40 -16.16 3.01 -2.89
CA GLU A 40 -17.08 2.89 -1.77
C GLU A 40 -16.36 3.28 -0.48
N LEU A 41 -16.86 4.29 0.23
CA LEU A 41 -16.41 4.54 1.60
C LEU A 41 -17.03 3.48 2.52
N ASP A 42 -16.20 2.64 3.14
CA ASP A 42 -16.68 1.68 4.12
C ASP A 42 -17.00 2.42 5.43
N PRO A 43 -18.26 2.35 5.93
CA PRO A 43 -18.66 3.06 7.14
C PRO A 43 -17.97 2.57 8.42
N GLY A 44 -17.30 1.42 8.42
CA GLY A 44 -16.61 0.88 9.60
C GLY A 44 -15.17 1.36 9.79
N TRP A 45 -14.46 1.69 8.70
CA TRP A 45 -12.99 1.81 8.66
C TRP A 45 -12.55 3.13 8.00
N GLY A 46 -13.49 3.84 7.37
CA GLY A 46 -13.22 5.11 6.70
C GLY A 46 -12.55 4.94 5.34
N LEU A 47 -11.53 5.75 5.07
CA LEU A 47 -10.86 5.83 3.78
C LEU A 47 -9.79 4.72 3.66
N THR A 48 -9.77 4.03 2.51
CA THR A 48 -8.66 3.12 2.19
C THR A 48 -7.44 3.91 1.72
N HIS A 49 -6.33 3.80 2.43
CA HIS A 49 -5.07 4.45 2.07
C HIS A 49 -4.16 3.51 1.27
N LEU A 50 -3.71 3.95 0.09
CA LEU A 50 -2.67 3.23 -0.64
C LEU A 50 -1.29 3.67 -0.18
N VAL A 51 -0.41 2.71 0.05
CA VAL A 51 0.98 2.94 0.43
C VAL A 51 1.91 2.27 -0.58
N ASP A 52 2.56 3.09 -1.41
CA ASP A 52 3.56 2.63 -2.38
C ASP A 52 4.95 2.59 -1.74
N ILE A 53 5.49 1.38 -1.63
CA ILE A 53 6.80 1.10 -1.03
C ILE A 53 7.92 0.86 -2.05
N CYS A 54 7.68 1.15 -3.34
CA CYS A 54 8.70 1.00 -4.37
C CYS A 54 9.94 1.85 -4.04
N PRO A 55 11.16 1.43 -4.38
CA PRO A 55 12.33 2.29 -4.26
C PRO A 55 12.21 3.54 -5.14
N ALA A 56 12.75 4.67 -4.69
CA ALA A 56 12.73 5.91 -5.48
C ALA A 56 13.40 5.75 -6.85
N ALA A 57 14.49 4.98 -6.93
CA ALA A 57 15.16 4.66 -8.17
C ALA A 57 14.26 3.88 -9.14
N GLN A 58 13.40 3.00 -8.63
CA GLN A 58 12.45 2.26 -9.47
C GLN A 58 11.36 3.17 -10.01
N ARG A 59 10.73 4.01 -9.17
CA ARG A 59 9.76 5.00 -9.63
C ARG A 59 10.33 5.98 -10.64
N ALA A 60 11.60 6.35 -10.51
CA ALA A 60 12.26 7.22 -11.48
C ALA A 60 12.36 6.58 -12.88
N ASN A 61 12.44 5.24 -12.96
CA ASN A 61 12.55 4.50 -14.21
C ASN A 61 11.19 4.05 -14.76
N GLU A 62 10.27 3.68 -13.89
CA GLU A 62 9.00 3.01 -14.25
C GLU A 62 7.76 3.91 -14.05
N GLY A 63 7.93 5.05 -13.38
CA GLY A 63 6.85 5.93 -12.97
C GLY A 63 6.31 5.62 -11.57
N THR A 64 5.50 6.53 -11.05
CA THR A 64 4.78 6.38 -9.78
C THR A 64 3.42 5.71 -10.04
N LEU A 65 2.95 4.90 -9.09
CA LEU A 65 1.59 4.40 -9.13
C LEU A 65 0.59 5.56 -9.07
N THR A 66 -0.20 5.71 -10.14
CA THR A 66 -1.28 6.69 -10.23
C THR A 66 -2.60 5.95 -10.38
N LEU A 67 -3.55 6.25 -9.50
CA LEU A 67 -4.92 5.77 -9.61
C LEU A 67 -5.81 6.89 -10.13
N THR A 68 -6.22 6.79 -11.38
CA THR A 68 -7.25 7.67 -11.95
C THR A 68 -8.58 6.95 -11.81
N LEU A 69 -9.41 7.37 -10.86
CA LEU A 69 -10.80 6.94 -10.82
C LEU A 69 -11.56 7.67 -11.94
N PRO A 70 -12.20 6.99 -12.90
CA PRO A 70 -13.15 7.63 -13.81
C PRO A 70 -14.21 8.37 -12.99
N LYS A 71 -14.39 9.66 -13.31
CA LYS A 71 -15.56 10.42 -12.86
C LYS A 71 -16.78 9.68 -13.39
N GLU A 72 -17.75 9.38 -12.54
CA GLU A 72 -18.99 8.76 -13.00
C GLU A 72 -19.58 9.60 -14.12
N ASP A 73 -19.89 8.97 -15.26
CA ASP A 73 -20.57 9.61 -16.39
C ASP A 73 -22.02 9.91 -16.00
N SER A 74 -22.24 10.87 -15.10
CA SER A 74 -23.56 11.44 -14.86
C SER A 74 -23.91 12.32 -16.06
N ALA A 75 -24.63 11.77 -17.02
CA ALA A 75 -25.15 12.49 -18.16
C ALA A 75 -26.10 13.62 -17.72
N THR A 76 -25.63 14.88 -17.68
CA THR A 76 -26.35 16.13 -18.03
C THR A 76 -25.33 17.30 -18.09
N PRO A 77 -25.39 18.23 -19.07
CA PRO A 77 -24.34 19.24 -19.27
C PRO A 77 -24.63 20.63 -18.66
N LYS A 78 -23.54 21.37 -18.42
CA LYS A 78 -23.36 22.81 -18.06
C LYS A 78 -23.39 23.08 -16.55
N SER A 79 -22.52 23.90 -15.96
CA SER A 79 -21.95 25.18 -16.43
C SER A 79 -20.64 25.53 -15.71
N ASP A 80 -19.88 26.41 -16.35
CA ASP A 80 -18.79 27.25 -15.86
C ASP A 80 -18.76 27.51 -14.35
N SER A 81 -17.83 26.82 -13.67
CA SER A 81 -17.18 27.27 -12.45
C SER A 81 -16.08 26.28 -12.08
N THR A 82 -14.89 26.81 -11.86
CA THR A 82 -13.69 26.18 -11.30
C THR A 82 -14.03 25.30 -10.09
N GLU A 83 -14.01 23.99 -10.27
CA GLU A 83 -13.92 23.02 -9.18
C GLU A 83 -13.35 21.73 -9.78
N GLU A 84 -12.02 21.60 -9.66
CA GLU A 84 -11.30 20.35 -9.87
C GLU A 84 -11.83 19.35 -8.86
N SER A 85 -12.88 18.62 -9.26
CA SER A 85 -13.37 17.44 -8.57
C SER A 85 -12.22 16.41 -8.51
N GLU A 86 -11.46 16.50 -7.43
CA GLU A 86 -10.28 15.71 -7.06
C GLU A 86 -10.73 14.32 -6.61
N SER A 87 -10.21 13.28 -7.26
CA SER A 87 -10.48 11.90 -6.89
C SER A 87 -9.90 11.59 -5.51
N VAL A 88 -10.77 11.19 -4.58
CA VAL A 88 -10.64 11.14 -3.10
C VAL A 88 -9.56 10.18 -2.54
N HIS A 89 -8.74 9.55 -3.37
CA HIS A 89 -7.80 8.50 -2.94
C HIS A 89 -6.35 8.93 -3.07
N LYS A 90 -5.70 9.17 -1.93
CA LYS A 90 -4.29 9.56 -1.84
C LYS A 90 -3.38 8.33 -1.84
N VAL A 91 -2.46 8.28 -2.80
CA VAL A 91 -1.33 7.34 -2.79
C VAL A 91 -0.21 7.96 -1.96
N HIS A 92 0.17 7.29 -0.88
CA HIS A 92 1.27 7.69 -0.01
C HIS A 92 2.54 6.97 -0.42
N ILE A 93 3.58 7.72 -0.75
CA ILE A 93 4.89 7.15 -1.04
C ILE A 93 5.67 7.04 0.27
N ILE A 94 5.94 5.82 0.71
CA ILE A 94 6.68 5.54 1.95
C ILE A 94 7.73 4.48 1.64
N GLU A 95 9.00 4.77 1.86
CA GLU A 95 10.04 3.76 1.61
C GLU A 95 9.90 2.56 2.56
N ARG A 96 10.18 1.36 2.05
CA ARG A 96 10.00 0.10 2.80
C ARG A 96 10.74 0.09 4.14
N ASN A 97 11.93 0.68 4.20
CA ASN A 97 12.82 0.70 5.37
C ASN A 97 12.35 1.62 6.51
N VAL A 98 11.31 2.42 6.31
CA VAL A 98 10.73 3.31 7.33
C VAL A 98 9.25 3.04 7.56
N LEU A 99 8.69 2.02 6.92
CA LEU A 99 7.25 1.80 6.86
C LEU A 99 6.62 1.63 8.24
N GLU A 100 7.22 0.79 9.09
CA GLU A 100 6.72 0.44 10.42
C GLU A 100 6.64 1.68 11.30
N TRP A 101 7.72 2.47 11.36
CA TRP A 101 7.76 3.73 12.12
C TRP A 101 6.80 4.79 11.56
N ARG A 102 6.49 4.75 10.27
CA ARG A 102 5.60 5.72 9.61
C ARG A 102 4.13 5.38 9.83
N LEU A 103 3.82 4.12 10.12
CA LEU A 103 2.46 3.63 10.29
C LEU A 103 2.10 3.30 11.76
N ASP A 104 3.07 3.24 12.68
CA ASP A 104 2.81 3.05 14.10
C ASP A 104 2.15 4.29 14.76
N PRO A 105 0.94 4.19 15.36
CA PRO A 105 0.30 5.27 16.11
C PRO A 105 1.12 5.84 17.28
N GLN A 106 2.06 5.08 17.84
CA GLN A 106 2.91 5.51 18.93
C GLN A 106 4.20 6.20 18.48
N SER A 107 4.50 6.18 17.18
CA SER A 107 5.72 6.76 16.64
C SER A 107 5.59 8.29 16.49
N ASP A 108 6.63 9.01 16.91
CA ASP A 108 6.76 10.45 16.68
C ASP A 108 6.93 10.79 15.18
N ALA A 109 7.33 9.81 14.36
CA ALA A 109 7.55 9.97 12.93
C ALA A 109 6.37 9.52 12.07
N LYS A 110 5.21 9.22 12.67
CA LYS A 110 4.03 8.70 11.95
C LYS A 110 3.53 9.66 10.88
N VAL A 111 2.89 9.10 9.86
CA VAL A 111 2.21 9.90 8.83
C VAL A 111 0.87 10.36 9.39
N GLU A 112 0.81 11.62 9.82
CA GLU A 112 -0.38 12.20 10.46
C GLU A 112 -1.65 12.07 9.60
N ASP A 113 -1.55 12.21 8.27
CA ASP A 113 -2.69 12.10 7.35
C ASP A 113 -3.37 10.72 7.35
N ILE A 114 -2.64 9.66 7.73
CA ILE A 114 -3.14 8.28 7.79
C ILE A 114 -3.40 7.92 9.25
N VAL A 115 -2.38 8.08 10.10
CA VAL A 115 -2.39 7.49 11.43
C VAL A 115 -3.14 8.38 12.43
N GLY A 116 -3.15 9.70 12.23
CA GLY A 116 -3.80 10.65 13.15
C GLY A 116 -5.32 10.43 13.26
N PRO A 117 -6.07 10.43 12.14
CA PRO A 117 -7.52 10.27 12.16
C PRO A 117 -8.00 8.86 12.55
N TYR A 118 -7.22 7.82 12.22
CA TYR A 118 -7.68 6.43 12.28
C TYR A 118 -6.97 5.58 13.33
N GLY A 119 -5.78 5.96 13.81
CA GLY A 119 -5.01 5.22 14.80
C GLY A 119 -4.78 3.76 14.38
N TYR A 120 -5.14 2.82 15.25
CA TYR A 120 -5.03 1.37 14.98
C TYR A 120 -6.11 0.81 14.07
N ASP A 121 -7.18 1.58 13.82
CA ASP A 121 -8.28 1.17 12.93
C ASP A 121 -8.03 1.61 11.47
N MET A 122 -6.83 2.14 11.17
CA MET A 122 -6.48 2.57 9.83
C MET A 122 -6.52 1.40 8.83
N ARG A 123 -7.07 1.68 7.65
CA ARG A 123 -7.09 0.73 6.54
C ARG A 123 -6.04 1.08 5.51
N VAL A 124 -4.95 0.31 5.47
CA VAL A 124 -3.85 0.47 4.51
C VAL A 124 -3.78 -0.67 3.49
N VAL A 125 -3.47 -0.33 2.25
CA VAL A 125 -3.15 -1.27 1.17
C VAL A 125 -1.72 -0.99 0.71
N VAL A 126 -0.81 -1.89 1.06
CA VAL A 126 0.61 -1.77 0.72
C VAL A 126 0.87 -2.37 -0.66
N VAL A 127 1.54 -1.62 -1.53
CA VAL A 127 1.81 -2.01 -2.92
C VAL A 127 3.29 -1.94 -3.25
N CYS A 128 3.74 -2.91 -4.02
CA CYS A 128 5.02 -2.91 -4.73
C CYS A 128 4.80 -3.56 -6.10
N SER A 129 5.80 -3.48 -6.99
CA SER A 129 5.63 -3.84 -8.41
C SER A 129 5.18 -5.28 -8.65
N GLU A 130 5.70 -6.24 -7.87
CA GLU A 130 5.40 -7.68 -8.07
C GLU A 130 4.67 -8.33 -6.89
N GLY A 131 4.34 -7.56 -5.85
CA GLY A 131 3.67 -8.06 -4.67
C GLY A 131 4.53 -8.91 -3.72
N TYR A 132 5.84 -9.07 -3.92
CA TYR A 132 6.71 -9.79 -2.98
C TYR A 132 6.98 -8.97 -1.72
N THR A 133 7.64 -7.82 -1.87
CA THR A 133 8.02 -6.95 -0.74
C THR A 133 6.80 -6.46 0.02
N SER A 134 5.71 -6.14 -0.68
CA SER A 134 4.47 -5.71 -0.02
C SER A 134 3.81 -6.81 0.81
N SER A 135 4.03 -8.09 0.49
CA SER A 135 3.54 -9.20 1.31
C SER A 135 4.24 -9.24 2.67
N LEU A 136 5.57 -9.13 2.64
CA LEU A 136 6.37 -9.12 3.87
C LEU A 136 6.04 -7.89 4.69
N ALA A 137 5.97 -6.72 4.03
CA ALA A 137 5.59 -5.47 4.66
C ALA A 137 4.25 -5.52 5.36
N ALA A 138 3.20 -5.97 4.65
CA ALA A 138 1.87 -6.03 5.22
C ALA A 138 1.74 -7.04 6.38
N SER A 139 2.60 -8.06 6.45
CA SER A 139 2.58 -9.04 7.54
C SER A 139 3.25 -8.57 8.83
N GLU A 140 3.97 -7.45 8.78
CA GLU A 140 4.70 -6.87 9.91
C GLU A 140 4.00 -5.63 10.49
N LEU A 141 2.86 -5.22 9.89
CA LEU A 141 1.99 -4.13 10.36
C LEU A 141 0.86 -4.68 11.23
#